data_AF-A0A2V7V4W7-F1
#
_entry.id   AF-A0A2V7V4W7-F1
#
_cell.length_a   1.000
_cell.length_b   1.000
_cell.length_c   1.000
_cell.angle_alpha   90.00
_cell.angle_beta   90.00
_cell.angle_gamma   90.00
#
_symmetry.space_group_name_H-M   'P 1'
#
loop_
_entity.id
_entity.type
_entity.pdbx_description
1 polymer ?
#
loop_
_entity_poly.entity_id
_entity_poly.type
_entity_poly.pdbx_seq_one_letter_code
_entity_poly.pdbx_strand_id
1 'polypeptide(L)' 'NTMEITLDGPRTVVAVNGVKVTDYTEGQPVPARKFSFEPQRGPRPSEGYFGLQNHGKNDVVFFKEVSIRPLKKQP' A
#
# COMPACT_ATOMS: atom_id res chain seq x y z
N ASN A 1 13.67 -9.34 -3.57
CA ASN A 1 12.41 -9.39 -2.79
C ASN A 1 11.24 -9.26 -3.73
N THR A 2 10.12 -9.87 -3.38
CA THR A 2 8.82 -9.66 -4.04
C THR A 2 7.88 -8.97 -3.06
N MET A 3 7.05 -8.07 -3.59
CA MET A 3 5.98 -7.43 -2.83
C MET A 3 4.70 -7.54 -3.64
N GLU A 4 3.66 -8.08 -3.02
CA GLU A 4 2.32 -8.14 -3.59
C GLU A 4 1.40 -7.26 -2.75
N ILE A 5 0.73 -6.32 -3.41
CA ILE A 5 -0.25 -5.43 -2.79
C ILE A 5 -1.59 -5.72 -3.46
N THR A 6 -2.56 -6.19 -2.66
CA THR A 6 -3.94 -6.38 -3.10
C THR A 6 -4.79 -5.25 -2.53
N LEU A 7 -5.42 -4.49 -3.42
CA LEU A 7 -6.41 -3.46 -3.10
C LEU A 7 -7.80 -3.96 -3.50
N ASP A 8 -8.62 -4.32 -2.52
CA ASP A 8 -10.00 -4.79 -2.71
C ASP A 8 -10.94 -3.81 -2.00
N GLY A 9 -11.36 -2.78 -2.73
CA GLY A 9 -12.12 -1.65 -2.19
C GLY A 9 -11.40 -1.02 -0.98
N PRO A 10 -12.02 -1.00 0.23
CA PRO A 10 -11.41 -0.44 1.43
C PRO A 10 -10.37 -1.35 2.11
N ARG A 11 -10.18 -2.59 1.62
CA ARG A 11 -9.23 -3.54 2.20
C ARG A 11 -7.91 -3.52 1.45
N THR A 12 -6.81 -3.48 2.19
CA THR A 12 -5.44 -3.52 1.69
C THR A 12 -4.69 -4.67 2.35
N VAL A 13 -4.19 -5.59 1.52
CA VAL A 13 -3.34 -6.70 1.95
C VAL A 13 -1.97 -6.54 1.32
N VAL A 14 -0.93 -6.68 2.13
CA VAL A 14 0.47 -6.63 1.67
C VAL A 14 1.18 -7.91 2.07
N ALA A 15 1.83 -8.55 1.09
CA ALA A 15 2.72 -9.67 1.31
C ALA A 15 4.13 -9.34 0.81
N VAL A 16 5.15 -9.71 1.59
CA VAL A 16 6.56 -9.57 1.23
C VAL A 16 7.18 -10.96 1.22
N ASN A 17 7.78 -11.34 0.10
CA ASN A 17 8.35 -12.68 -0.12
C ASN A 17 7.35 -13.81 0.22
N GLY A 18 6.08 -13.61 -0.14
CA GLY A 18 4.99 -14.56 0.12
C GLY A 18 4.41 -14.55 1.53
N VAL A 19 4.99 -13.79 2.47
CA VAL A 19 4.49 -13.69 3.85
C VAL A 19 3.58 -12.47 3.97
N LYS A 20 2.34 -12.68 4.42
CA LYS A 20 1.40 -11.58 4.70
C LYS A 20 1.90 -10.77 5.89
N VAL A 21 2.20 -9.50 5.66
CA VAL A 21 2.71 -8.57 6.69
C VAL A 21 1.68 -7.52 7.09
N THR A 22 0.69 -7.24 6.23
CA THR A 22 -0.39 -6.29 6.49
C THR A 22 -1.72 -6.84 5.97
N ASP A 23 -2.77 -6.67 6.76
CA ASP A 23 -4.17 -6.92 6.38
C ASP A 23 -5.01 -5.87 7.10
N TYR A 24 -5.32 -4.78 6.38
CA TYR A 24 -5.96 -3.60 6.95
C TYR A 24 -7.23 -3.25 6.16
N THR A 25 -8.30 -2.91 6.86
CA THR A 25 -9.52 -2.35 6.28
C THR A 25 -9.75 -0.95 6.83
N GLU A 26 -10.09 0.00 5.96
CA GLU A 26 -10.39 1.38 6.37
C GLU A 26 -11.34 1.45 7.58
N GLY A 27 -10.97 2.26 8.57
CA GLY A 27 -11.70 2.39 9.84
C GLY A 27 -11.18 1.51 10.97
N GLN A 28 -10.29 0.54 10.69
CA GLN A 28 -9.58 -0.17 11.75
C GLN A 28 -8.67 0.78 12.55
N PRO A 29 -8.39 0.48 13.83
CA PRO A 29 -7.51 1.31 14.65
C PRO A 29 -6.12 1.47 14.04
N VAL A 30 -5.62 2.70 14.03
CA VAL A 30 -4.26 3.03 13.57
C VAL A 30 -3.53 3.83 14.64
N PRO A 31 -2.19 3.74 14.71
CA PRO A 31 -1.43 4.56 15.64
C PRO A 31 -1.66 6.06 15.41
N ALA A 32 -1.68 6.81 16.51
CA ALA A 32 -1.75 8.26 16.48
C ALA A 32 -0.56 8.84 15.69
N ARG A 33 -0.81 9.98 15.03
CA ARG A 33 0.20 10.67 14.24
C ARG A 33 1.32 11.21 15.14
N LYS A 34 2.58 11.00 14.77
CA LYS A 34 3.75 11.48 15.52
C LYS A 34 4.37 12.73 14.91
N PHE A 35 4.37 12.83 13.58
CA PHE A 35 4.96 13.96 12.86
C PHE A 35 3.95 14.75 12.01
N SER A 36 4.23 16.03 11.74
CA SER A 36 3.33 16.89 10.96
C SER A 36 3.21 16.49 9.48
N PHE A 37 4.25 15.86 8.94
CA PHE A 37 4.30 15.39 7.54
C PHE A 37 3.66 14.01 7.33
N GLU A 38 3.27 13.31 8.41
CA GLU A 38 2.54 12.06 8.27
C GLU A 38 1.14 12.30 7.67
N PRO A 39 0.62 11.34 6.89
CA PRO A 39 -0.72 11.41 6.34
C PRO A 39 -1.78 11.63 7.43
N GLN A 40 -2.79 12.45 7.13
CA GLN A 40 -3.99 12.54 7.97
C GLN A 40 -4.71 11.20 7.97
N ARG A 41 -5.24 10.79 9.13
CA ARG A 41 -6.00 9.54 9.25
C ARG A 41 -7.41 9.75 8.69
N GLY A 42 -8.01 8.69 8.19
CA GLY A 42 -9.34 8.70 7.58
C GLY A 42 -9.38 7.79 6.36
N PRO A 43 -10.58 7.49 5.83
CA PRO A 43 -10.74 6.64 4.67
C PRO A 43 -10.08 7.28 3.44
N ARG A 44 -9.32 6.46 2.71
CA ARG A 44 -8.78 6.82 1.40
C ARG A 44 -9.86 6.61 0.32
N PRO A 45 -9.83 7.36 -0.80
CA PRO A 45 -10.62 7.03 -1.98
C PRO A 45 -10.32 5.61 -2.49
N SER A 46 -11.31 4.97 -3.12
CA SER A 46 -11.17 3.60 -3.64
C SER A 46 -10.36 3.52 -4.95
N GLU A 47 -10.04 4.65 -5.55
CA GLU A 47 -9.28 4.75 -6.80
C GLU A 47 -8.27 5.91 -6.75
N GLY A 48 -7.21 5.79 -7.55
CA GLY A 48 -6.13 6.78 -7.61
C GLY A 48 -4.93 6.28 -8.43
N TYR A 49 -3.83 7.01 -8.35
CA TYR A 49 -2.59 6.69 -9.05
C TYR A 49 -1.65 5.85 -8.18
N PHE A 50 -0.88 4.96 -8.82
CA PHE A 50 0.25 4.29 -8.17
C PHE A 50 1.53 5.09 -8.39
N GLY A 51 2.33 5.25 -7.32
CA GLY A 51 3.64 5.90 -7.36
C GLY A 51 4.71 4.99 -6.75
N LEU A 52 5.91 5.05 -7.30
CA LEU A 52 7.11 4.39 -6.74
C LEU A 52 8.04 5.47 -6.19
N GLN A 53 8.43 5.32 -4.94
CA GLN A 53 9.24 6.31 -4.23
C GLN A 53 10.63 5.74 -3.92
N ASN A 54 11.67 6.55 -4.08
CA ASN A 54 12.90 6.41 -3.30
C ASN A 54 12.81 7.27 -2.03
N HIS A 55 13.71 7.11 -1.06
CA HIS A 55 13.60 7.84 0.21
C HIS A 55 14.79 8.78 0.49
N GLY A 56 14.75 9.99 -0.07
CA GLY A 56 15.75 11.03 0.23
C GLY A 56 16.91 11.09 -0.78
N LYS A 57 17.83 12.04 -0.56
CA LYS A 57 18.80 12.48 -1.59
C LYS A 57 19.80 11.40 -2.01
N ASN A 58 20.17 10.52 -1.09
CA ASN A 58 21.24 9.53 -1.29
C ASN A 58 20.72 8.09 -1.39
N ASP A 59 19.42 7.85 -1.18
CA ASP A 59 18.85 6.51 -1.16
C ASP A 59 18.55 6.04 -2.58
N VAL A 60 19.10 4.87 -2.91
CA VAL A 60 18.91 4.22 -4.21
C VAL A 60 18.08 2.96 -4.01
N VAL A 61 16.96 2.87 -4.74
CA VAL A 61 16.08 1.70 -4.75
C VAL A 61 15.87 1.27 -6.19
N PHE A 62 15.97 -0.04 -6.44
CA PHE A 62 15.78 -0.62 -7.76
C PHE A 62 14.46 -1.40 -7.80
N PHE A 63 13.68 -1.16 -8.84
CA PHE A 63 12.43 -1.87 -9.11
C PHE A 63 12.55 -2.62 -10.43
N LYS A 64 12.01 -3.84 -10.49
CA LYS A 64 11.82 -4.57 -11.73
C LYS A 64 10.48 -5.31 -11.67
N GLU A 65 9.93 -5.63 -12.84
CA GLU A 65 8.70 -6.42 -12.97
C GLU A 65 7.49 -5.79 -12.25
N VAL A 66 7.37 -4.47 -12.32
CA VAL A 66 6.21 -3.74 -11.80
C VAL A 66 5.03 -3.96 -12.74
N SER A 67 4.00 -4.63 -12.26
CA SER A 67 2.82 -4.98 -13.03
C SER A 67 1.56 -4.89 -12.17
N ILE A 68 0.41 -4.73 -12.82
CA ILE A 68 -0.90 -4.68 -12.16
C ILE A 68 -1.78 -5.76 -12.79
N ARG A 69 -2.52 -6.48 -11.95
CA ARG A 69 -3.55 -7.42 -12.37
C ARG A 69 -4.89 -6.99 -11.77
N PRO A 70 -5.89 -6.61 -12.59
CA PRO A 70 -7.22 -6.30 -12.08
C PRO A 70 -7.81 -7.48 -11.28
N LEU A 71 -8.52 -7.17 -10.19
CA LEU A 71 -9.26 -8.17 -9.45
C LEU A 71 -10.50 -8.58 -10.25
N LYS A 72 -10.89 -9.86 -10.14
CA LYS A 72 -12.18 -10.29 -10.67
C LYS A 72 -13.26 -9.58 -9.87
N LYS A 73 -14.23 -8.97 -10.56
CA LYS A 73 -15.45 -8.50 -9.88
C LYS A 73 -16.06 -9.69 -9.17
N GLN A 74 -16.37 -9.53 -7.89
CA GLN A 74 -17.24 -10.48 -7.21
C GLN A 74 -18.61 -10.43 -7.92
N PRO A 75 -19.22 -11.59 -8.21
CA PRO A 75 -20.50 -11.66 -8.91
C PRO A 75 -21.64 -10.96 -8.17
#